data_AF-A0A3P7N032-F1
#
_entry.id   AF-A0A3P7N032-F1
#
_cell.length_a   1.000
_cell.length_b   1.000
_cell.length_c   1.000
_cell.angle_alpha   90.00
_cell.angle_beta   90.00
_cell.angle_gamma   90.00
#
_symmetry.space_group_name_H-M   'P 1'
#
loop_
_entity.id
_entity.type
_entity.pdbx_description
1 polymer ?
#
loop_
_entity_poly.entity_id
_entity_poly.type
_entity_poly.pdbx_seq_one_letter_code
_entity_poly.pdbx_strand_id
1 'polypeptide(L)'
;MYKTKLAALGPEAQTFARDMMKNCLKIRLKYFGGRNPSRAELKQIALGLVEKYRALSNDAKEDLKKQFPISAVLSNEAVLQRLRSLN
;
A
#
# COMPACT_ATOMS: atom_id res chain seq x y z
N MET A 1 -11.62 -13.58 -0.47
CA MET A 1 -11.73 -12.27 0.20
C MET A 1 -11.10 -11.11 -0.57
N TYR A 2 -9.79 -11.11 -0.90
CA TYR A 2 -9.16 -9.97 -1.59
C TYR A 2 -9.82 -9.62 -2.94
N LYS A 3 -10.07 -10.62 -3.80
CA LYS A 3 -10.70 -10.40 -5.12
C LYS A 3 -12.12 -9.79 -5.00
N THR A 4 -12.89 -10.20 -4.00
CA THR A 4 -14.25 -9.68 -3.73
C THR A 4 -14.20 -8.22 -3.28
N LYS A 5 -13.31 -7.89 -2.36
CA LYS A 5 -13.09 -6.51 -1.90
C LYS A 5 -12.56 -5.62 -3.03
N LEU A 6 -11.73 -6.17 -3.92
CA LEU A 6 -11.24 -5.47 -5.10
C LEU A 6 -12.38 -5.17 -6.08
N ALA A 7 -13.26 -6.14 -6.35
CA ALA A 7 -14.40 -5.94 -7.25
C ALA A 7 -15.41 -4.90 -6.73
N ALA A 8 -15.46 -4.69 -5.41
CA ALA A 8 -16.30 -3.67 -4.78
C ALA A 8 -15.71 -2.24 -4.80
N LEU A 9 -14.46 -2.08 -5.27
CA LEU A 9 -13.82 -0.76 -5.40
C LEU A 9 -14.12 -0.14 -6.77
N GLY A 10 -14.16 1.19 -6.83
CA GLY A 10 -14.10 1.94 -8.09
C GLY A 10 -12.80 1.69 -8.88
N PRO A 11 -12.78 1.98 -10.19
CA PRO A 11 -11.67 1.63 -11.08
C PRO A 11 -10.31 2.23 -10.67
N GLU A 12 -10.31 3.43 -10.10
CA GLU A 12 -9.11 4.11 -9.61
C GLU A 12 -8.53 3.37 -8.37
N ALA A 13 -9.38 3.10 -7.38
CA ALA A 13 -9.04 2.35 -6.18
C ALA A 13 -8.63 0.89 -6.48
N GLN A 14 -9.24 0.26 -7.50
CA GLN A 14 -8.83 -1.05 -7.97
C GLN A 14 -7.40 -1.05 -8.52
N THR A 15 -7.07 -0.04 -9.32
CA THR A 15 -5.73 0.11 -9.90
C THR A 15 -4.70 0.23 -8.79
N PHE A 16 -4.97 1.09 -7.81
CA PHE A 16 -4.12 1.24 -6.62
C PHE A 16 -3.97 -0.07 -5.83
N ALA A 17 -5.06 -0.76 -5.54
CA ALA A 17 -5.03 -2.00 -4.76
C ALA A 17 -4.27 -3.12 -5.48
N ARG A 18 -4.40 -3.24 -6.81
CA ARG A 18 -3.61 -4.18 -7.63
C ARG A 18 -2.13 -3.88 -7.57
N ASP A 19 -1.75 -2.60 -7.70
CA ASP A 19 -0.36 -2.16 -7.59
C ASP A 19 0.23 -2.45 -6.20
N MET A 20 -0.55 -2.15 -5.15
CA MET A 20 -0.16 -2.46 -3.77
C MET A 20 0.08 -3.96 -3.59
N MET A 21 -0.83 -4.81 -4.07
CA MET A 21 -0.65 -6.26 -3.98
C MET A 21 0.55 -6.77 -4.75
N LYS A 22 0.83 -6.23 -5.94
CA LYS A 22 2.04 -6.61 -6.70
C LYS A 22 3.31 -6.31 -5.90
N ASN A 23 3.39 -5.13 -5.28
CA ASN A 23 4.53 -4.74 -4.45
C ASN A 23 4.65 -5.63 -3.20
N CYS A 24 3.55 -5.88 -2.49
CA CYS A 24 3.55 -6.77 -1.34
C CYS A 24 3.92 -8.21 -1.72
N LEU A 25 3.44 -8.70 -2.87
CA LEU A 25 3.78 -10.03 -3.37
C LEU A 25 5.27 -10.13 -3.72
N LYS A 26 5.84 -9.10 -4.36
CA LYS A 26 7.28 -9.03 -4.66
C LYS A 26 8.13 -9.11 -3.39
N ILE A 27 7.75 -8.36 -2.34
CA ILE A 27 8.39 -8.42 -1.02
C ILE A 27 8.26 -9.82 -0.41
N ARG A 28 7.06 -10.39 -0.42
CA ARG A 28 6.78 -11.73 0.12
C ARG A 28 7.59 -12.82 -0.59
N LEU A 29 7.71 -12.76 -1.91
CA LEU A 29 8.52 -13.70 -2.70
C LEU A 29 10.01 -13.60 -2.35
N LYS A 30 10.53 -12.38 -2.12
CA LYS A 30 11.91 -12.18 -1.65
C LYS A 30 12.15 -12.91 -0.32
N TYR A 31 11.24 -12.75 0.66
CA TYR A 31 11.31 -13.45 1.93
C TYR A 31 11.30 -14.98 1.76
N PHE A 32 10.39 -15.53 0.94
CA PHE A 32 10.36 -16.97 0.67
C PHE A 32 11.63 -17.49 -0.03
N GLY A 33 12.26 -16.67 -0.87
CA GLY A 33 13.54 -16.99 -1.51
C GLY A 33 14.77 -16.80 -0.61
N GLY A 34 14.60 -16.60 0.70
CA GLY A 34 15.69 -16.40 1.65
C GLY A 34 16.41 -15.04 1.52
N ARG A 35 15.89 -14.13 0.69
CA ARG A 35 16.44 -12.78 0.53
C ARG A 35 15.57 -11.80 1.30
N ASN A 36 16.03 -11.39 2.48
CA ASN A 36 15.33 -10.34 3.23
C ASN A 36 15.52 -8.99 2.51
N PRO A 37 14.46 -8.32 2.05
CA PRO A 37 14.58 -6.97 1.51
C PRO A 37 15.15 -6.03 2.56
N SER A 38 16.03 -5.13 2.13
CA SER A 38 16.65 -4.18 3.05
C SER A 38 15.62 -3.19 3.61
N ARG A 39 15.92 -2.58 4.75
CA ARG A 39 15.08 -1.51 5.32
C ARG A 39 14.88 -0.36 4.34
N ALA A 40 15.91 -0.01 3.58
CA ALA A 40 15.86 0.99 2.53
C ALA A 40 14.89 0.61 1.39
N GLU A 41 14.92 -0.64 0.93
CA GLU A 41 13.98 -1.12 -0.11
C GLU A 41 12.52 -1.08 0.38
N LEU A 42 12.27 -1.53 1.62
CA LEU A 42 10.94 -1.49 2.22
C LEU A 42 10.43 -0.05 2.38
N LYS A 43 11.31 0.86 2.80
CA LYS A 43 11.03 2.30 2.92
C LYS A 43 10.63 2.91 1.59
N GLN A 44 11.39 2.65 0.52
CA GLN A 44 11.08 3.18 -0.81
C GLN A 44 9.72 2.68 -1.31
N ILE A 45 9.43 1.39 -1.14
CA ILE A 45 8.14 0.82 -1.55
C ILE A 45 6.99 1.43 -0.74
N ALA A 46 7.16 1.60 0.57
CA ALA A 46 6.15 2.20 1.44
C ALA A 46 5.91 3.68 1.11
N LEU A 47 6.96 4.47 0.90
CA LEU A 47 6.84 5.88 0.50
C LEU A 47 6.13 6.02 -0.85
N GLY A 48 6.51 5.21 -1.84
CA GLY A 48 5.84 5.21 -3.14
C GLY A 48 4.37 4.81 -3.06
N LEU A 49 4.01 3.91 -2.15
CA LEU A 49 2.61 3.57 -1.86
C LEU A 49 1.84 4.72 -1.22
N VAL A 50 2.45 5.45 -0.29
CA VAL A 50 1.83 6.61 0.35
C VAL A 50 1.64 7.76 -0.64
N GLU A 51 2.62 8.02 -1.51
CA GLU A 51 2.48 9.02 -2.57
C GLU A 51 1.36 8.66 -3.54
N LYS A 52 1.34 7.42 -4.04
CA LYS A 52 0.25 6.93 -4.90
C LYS A 52 -1.12 7.03 -4.20
N TYR A 53 -1.20 6.69 -2.92
CA TYR A 53 -2.44 6.80 -2.16
C TYR A 53 -2.87 8.25 -1.98
N ARG A 54 -1.94 9.17 -1.73
CA ARG A 54 -2.21 10.61 -1.63
C ARG A 54 -2.68 11.21 -2.96
N ALA A 55 -2.17 10.71 -4.08
CA ALA A 55 -2.55 11.14 -5.42
C ALA A 55 -3.96 10.71 -5.85
N LEU A 56 -4.56 9.73 -5.16
CA LEU A 56 -5.93 9.29 -5.45
C LEU A 56 -6.97 10.37 -5.14
N SER A 57 -8.09 10.33 -5.85
CA SER A 57 -9.29 11.10 -5.53
C SER A 57 -9.81 10.83 -4.11
N ASN A 58 -10.55 11.78 -3.53
CA ASN A 58 -11.14 11.60 -2.20
C ASN A 58 -12.12 10.43 -2.17
N ASP A 59 -12.93 10.27 -3.22
CA ASP A 59 -13.87 9.17 -3.36
C ASP A 59 -13.16 7.81 -3.38
N ALA A 60 -12.07 7.69 -4.14
CA ALA A 60 -11.26 6.47 -4.18
C ALA A 60 -10.62 6.15 -2.82
N LYS A 61 -10.20 7.16 -2.06
CA LYS A 61 -9.67 6.99 -0.70
C LYS A 61 -10.75 6.51 0.27
N GLU A 62 -11.97 7.02 0.17
CA GLU A 62 -13.08 6.57 1.03
C GLU A 62 -13.49 5.13 0.73
N ASP A 63 -13.59 4.77 -0.54
CA ASP A 63 -13.87 3.40 -0.95
C ASP A 63 -12.77 2.42 -0.48
N LEU A 64 -11.51 2.83 -0.60
CA LEU A 64 -10.39 2.07 -0.05
C LEU A 64 -10.48 1.94 1.47
N LYS A 65 -10.87 2.97 2.20
CA LYS A 65 -11.06 2.89 3.66
C LYS A 65 -12.19 1.94 4.04
N LYS A 66 -13.30 1.95 3.31
CA LYS A 66 -14.45 1.05 3.55
C LYS A 66 -14.08 -0.42 3.32
N GLN A 67 -13.44 -0.73 2.20
CA GLN A 67 -13.10 -2.11 1.85
C GLN A 67 -11.84 -2.61 2.58
N PHE A 68 -10.87 -1.71 2.77
CA PHE A 68 -9.57 -1.95 3.39
C PHE A 68 -9.28 -0.89 4.47
N PRO A 69 -9.79 -1.07 5.70
CA PRO A 69 -9.59 -0.12 6.80
C PRO A 69 -8.11 0.18 7.09
N ILE A 70 -7.22 -0.78 6.80
CA ILE A 70 -5.78 -0.62 6.94
C ILE A 70 -5.18 0.46 6.01
N SER A 71 -5.88 0.85 4.94
CA SER A 71 -5.45 1.96 4.06
C SER A 71 -5.39 3.30 4.81
N ALA A 72 -6.09 3.46 5.93
CA ALA A 72 -6.01 4.64 6.78
C ALA A 72 -4.58 4.89 7.33
N VAL A 73 -3.78 3.84 7.46
CA VAL A 73 -2.36 3.89 7.86
C VAL A 73 -1.53 4.69 6.84
N LEU A 74 -1.90 4.66 5.55
CA LEU A 74 -1.19 5.38 4.48
C LEU A 74 -1.45 6.90 4.53
N SER A 75 -2.56 7.33 5.11
CA SER A 75 -2.87 8.74 5.37
C SER A 75 -2.32 9.26 6.70
N ASN A 76 -1.79 8.40 7.57
CA ASN A 76 -1.38 8.78 8.91
C ASN A 76 0.03 9.40 8.91
N GLU A 77 0.16 10.63 9.40
CA GLU A 77 1.44 11.34 9.45
C GLU A 77 2.47 10.70 10.38
N ALA A 78 2.05 10.11 11.50
CA ALA A 78 2.96 9.40 12.41
C ALA A 78 3.59 8.17 11.73
N VAL A 79 2.84 7.50 10.86
CA VAL A 79 3.34 6.38 10.06
C VAL A 79 4.35 6.89 9.03
N LEU A 80 4.05 8.00 8.36
CA LEU A 80 4.99 8.66 7.44
C LEU A 80 6.28 9.09 8.13
N GLN A 81 6.20 9.69 9.31
CA GLN A 81 7.38 10.06 10.10
C GLN A 81 8.19 8.83 10.49
N ARG A 82 7.53 7.75 10.92
CA ARG A 82 8.20 6.49 11.25
C ARG A 82 8.85 5.82 10.04
N LEU A 83 8.23 5.92 8.86
CA LEU A 83 8.83 5.45 7.61
C LEU A 83 10.05 6.29 7.23
N ARG A 84 9.98 7.61 7.42
CA ARG A 84 11.10 8.52 7.16
C ARG A 84 12.27 8.30 8.11
N SER A 85 12.01 7.96 9.38
CA SER A 85 13.02 7.69 10.41
C SER A 85 13.70 6.33 10.29
N LEU A 86 13.24 5.43 9.42
CA LEU A 86 13.93 4.18 9.12
C LEU A 86 15.18 4.49 8.28
N ASN A 87 16.36 4.23 8.85
CA ASN A 87 17.66 4.21 8.18
C ASN A 87 18.00 2.78 7.72
#